data_AF-A0A9P8AB81-F1
#
_entry.id   AF-A0A9P8AB81-F1
#
_cell.length_a   1.000
_cell.length_b   1.000
_cell.length_c   1.000
_cell.angle_alpha   90.00
_cell.angle_beta   90.00
_cell.angle_gamma   90.00
#
_symmetry.space_group_name_H-M   'P 1'
#
loop_
_entity.id
_entity.type
_entity.pdbx_description
1 polymer ?
#
loop_
_entity_poly.entity_id
_entity_poly.type
_entity_poly.pdbx_seq_one_letter_code
_entity_poly.pdbx_strand_id
1 'polypeptide(L)'
;MSHNIWLAASDGDLAAVKAFIEEKGVSINAQDEFGYSALHAAASYGHKDLIQHLLENGADVNIQDPEGDSPLFVCETVDIAEMLVKAGADATHINDNEMTAAENAEEEEWFEVAHYLRELTGVPHPDNSIDDLDEDMSHLMEDKDQDEDEEQDDNETNSAFKERIETIMKATENDGVDRDDELKAVVSEMLAAAGPNGAAALSKELQAHEEKENK
;
A
#
# COMPACT_ATOMS: atom_id res chain seq x y z
N MET A 1 -18.94 -4.14 19.01
CA MET A 1 -17.87 -3.63 18.13
C MET A 1 -18.24 -2.21 17.79
N SER A 2 -17.39 -1.24 18.11
CA SER A 2 -17.59 0.14 17.69
C SER A 2 -17.41 0.17 16.17
N HIS A 3 -18.49 0.12 15.39
CA HIS A 3 -18.43 0.47 13.98
C HIS A 3 -17.99 1.94 13.91
N ASN A 4 -16.82 2.19 13.33
CA ASN A 4 -16.33 3.53 13.02
C ASN A 4 -16.63 3.83 11.54
N ILE A 5 -16.75 5.12 11.20
CA ILE A 5 -17.01 5.58 9.82
C ILE A 5 -15.94 5.08 8.84
N TRP A 6 -14.69 4.92 9.30
CA TRP A 6 -13.59 4.38 8.49
C TRP A 6 -13.83 2.93 8.05
N LEU A 7 -14.23 2.04 8.97
CA LEU A 7 -14.54 0.64 8.63
C LEU A 7 -15.72 0.54 7.65
N ALA A 8 -16.73 1.39 7.83
CA ALA A 8 -17.83 1.48 6.88
C ALA A 8 -17.34 1.97 5.50
N ALA A 9 -16.38 2.90 5.48
CA ALA A 9 -15.81 3.40 4.25
C ALA A 9 -14.88 2.40 3.55
N SER A 10 -14.08 1.63 4.28
CA SER A 10 -13.23 0.56 3.73
C SER A 10 -14.05 -0.58 3.14
N ASP A 11 -15.22 -0.87 3.70
CA ASP A 11 -16.17 -1.86 3.17
C ASP A 11 -17.03 -1.31 2.02
N GLY A 12 -16.96 -0.01 1.74
CA GLY A 12 -17.82 0.65 0.75
C GLY A 12 -19.28 0.74 1.16
N ASP A 13 -19.60 0.58 2.46
CA ASP A 13 -20.96 0.64 2.99
C ASP A 13 -21.44 2.10 3.03
N LEU A 14 -21.90 2.56 1.88
CA LEU A 14 -22.47 3.88 1.66
C LEU A 14 -23.63 4.18 2.64
N ALA A 15 -24.44 3.17 2.99
CA ALA A 15 -25.57 3.36 3.89
C ALA A 15 -25.09 3.62 5.32
N ALA A 16 -24.10 2.85 5.78
CA ALA A 16 -23.49 3.08 7.08
C ALA A 16 -22.76 4.43 7.14
N VAL A 17 -21.96 4.79 6.13
CA VAL A 17 -21.27 6.09 6.08
C VAL A 17 -22.27 7.25 6.14
N LYS A 18 -23.36 7.18 5.35
CA LYS A 18 -24.46 8.15 5.42
C LYS A 18 -25.06 8.26 6.81
N ALA A 19 -25.36 7.13 7.45
CA ALA A 19 -25.91 7.13 8.80
C ALA A 19 -24.94 7.76 9.83
N PHE A 20 -23.62 7.56 9.67
CA PHE A 20 -22.63 8.24 10.52
C PHE A 20 -22.63 9.75 10.33
N ILE A 21 -22.66 10.23 9.09
CA ILE A 21 -22.59 11.67 8.78
C ILE A 21 -23.92 12.36 9.14
N GLU A 22 -25.04 11.81 8.67
CA GLU A 22 -26.36 12.46 8.77
C GLU A 22 -27.03 12.24 10.13
N GLU A 23 -26.99 11.03 10.69
CA GLU A 23 -27.74 10.70 11.92
C GLU A 23 -26.90 10.92 13.17
N LYS A 24 -25.61 10.56 13.12
CA LYS A 24 -24.70 10.68 14.28
C LYS A 24 -23.94 12.01 14.29
N GLY A 25 -24.05 12.82 13.23
CA GLY A 25 -23.41 14.12 13.13
C GLY A 25 -21.88 14.04 13.09
N VAL A 26 -21.32 12.93 12.59
CA VAL A 26 -19.88 12.79 12.37
C VAL A 26 -19.49 13.77 11.26
N SER A 27 -18.42 14.54 11.47
CA SER A 27 -17.88 15.42 10.43
C SER A 27 -17.54 14.60 9.20
N ILE A 28 -17.86 15.10 8.00
CA ILE A 28 -17.48 14.43 6.75
C ILE A 28 -15.96 14.28 6.57
N ASN A 29 -15.22 15.19 7.22
CA ASN A 29 -13.76 15.21 7.29
C ASN A 29 -13.24 14.63 8.61
N ALA A 30 -14.06 13.86 9.34
CA ALA A 30 -13.59 13.18 10.53
C ALA A 30 -12.48 12.19 10.15
N GLN A 31 -11.41 12.23 10.92
CA GLN A 31 -10.31 11.29 10.82
C GLN A 31 -10.40 10.29 11.98
N ASP A 32 -9.98 9.06 11.72
CA ASP A 32 -9.85 8.04 12.75
C ASP A 32 -8.63 8.32 13.66
N GLU A 33 -8.29 7.36 14.53
CA GLU A 33 -7.16 7.51 15.45
C GLU A 33 -5.79 7.50 14.76
N PHE A 34 -5.73 7.06 13.50
CA PHE A 34 -4.54 7.05 12.65
C PHE A 34 -4.53 8.23 11.67
N GLY A 35 -5.51 9.13 11.73
CA GLY A 35 -5.58 10.27 10.82
C GLY A 35 -6.21 9.96 9.46
N TYR A 36 -6.73 8.77 9.22
CA TYR A 36 -7.40 8.46 7.96
C TYR A 36 -8.85 8.93 7.96
N SER A 37 -9.22 9.61 6.87
CA SER A 37 -10.60 10.04 6.62
C SER A 37 -11.40 8.96 5.87
N ALA A 38 -12.74 9.10 5.84
CA ALA A 38 -13.58 8.24 5.02
C ALA A 38 -13.22 8.32 3.52
N LEU A 39 -12.70 9.47 3.06
CA LEU A 39 -12.29 9.66 1.67
C LEU A 39 -10.97 8.91 1.36
N HIS A 40 -10.02 8.86 2.31
CA HIS A 40 -8.82 8.01 2.17
C HIS A 40 -9.19 6.55 1.99
N ALA A 41 -10.04 6.01 2.88
CA ALA A 41 -10.47 4.62 2.79
C ALA A 41 -11.22 4.33 1.49
N ALA A 42 -12.15 5.21 1.10
CA ALA A 42 -12.89 5.03 -0.14
C ALA A 42 -11.99 5.06 -1.38
N ALA A 43 -10.95 5.90 -1.39
CA ALA A 43 -9.97 6.00 -2.47
C ALA A 43 -9.07 4.77 -2.56
N SER A 44 -8.53 4.31 -1.43
CA SER A 44 -7.67 3.13 -1.36
C SER A 44 -8.40 1.85 -1.76
N TYR A 45 -9.64 1.66 -1.29
CA TYR A 45 -10.41 0.46 -1.64
C TYR A 45 -11.26 0.60 -2.92
N GLY A 46 -11.12 1.71 -3.68
CA GLY A 46 -11.75 1.88 -4.99
C GLY A 46 -13.27 2.09 -4.98
N HIS A 47 -13.85 2.57 -3.87
CA HIS A 47 -15.31 2.71 -3.70
C HIS A 47 -15.87 3.97 -4.36
N LYS A 48 -15.98 3.95 -5.70
CA LYS A 48 -16.44 5.08 -6.54
C LYS A 48 -17.72 5.75 -6.05
N ASP A 49 -18.77 4.98 -5.78
CA ASP A 49 -20.06 5.52 -5.33
C ASP A 49 -19.95 6.27 -4.00
N LEU A 50 -19.07 5.78 -3.12
CA LEU A 50 -18.81 6.41 -1.83
C LEU A 50 -17.98 7.68 -2.00
N ILE A 51 -16.92 7.65 -2.82
CA ILE A 51 -16.11 8.83 -3.15
C ILE A 51 -17.00 9.93 -3.73
N GLN A 52 -17.84 9.60 -4.72
CA GLN A 52 -18.76 10.55 -5.31
C GLN A 52 -19.66 11.18 -4.24
N HIS A 53 -20.25 10.36 -3.38
CA HIS A 53 -21.11 10.86 -2.32
C HIS A 53 -20.38 11.78 -1.33
N LEU A 54 -19.17 11.40 -0.90
CA LEU A 54 -18.36 12.20 0.02
C LEU A 54 -18.01 13.57 -0.59
N LEU A 55 -17.55 13.59 -1.84
CA LEU A 55 -17.19 14.82 -2.55
C LEU A 55 -18.40 15.73 -2.78
N GLU A 56 -19.56 15.17 -3.18
CA GLU A 56 -20.80 15.93 -3.34
C GLU A 56 -21.29 16.58 -2.04
N ASN A 57 -20.93 16.02 -0.89
CA ASN A 57 -21.27 16.53 0.43
C ASN A 57 -20.17 17.40 1.05
N GLY A 58 -19.16 17.78 0.27
CA GLY A 58 -18.12 18.73 0.68
C GLY A 58 -17.00 18.11 1.51
N ALA A 59 -16.72 16.81 1.31
CA ALA A 59 -15.46 16.24 1.79
C ALA A 59 -14.28 17.03 1.25
N ASP A 60 -13.30 17.31 2.11
CA ASP A 60 -12.07 17.95 1.69
C ASP A 60 -11.23 16.95 0.90
N VAL A 61 -11.12 17.19 -0.40
CA VAL A 61 -10.39 16.33 -1.32
C VAL A 61 -8.88 16.32 -1.06
N ASN A 62 -8.37 17.35 -0.39
CA ASN A 62 -6.95 17.50 -0.05
C ASN A 62 -6.69 17.28 1.45
N ILE A 63 -7.62 16.63 2.16
CA ILE A 63 -7.40 16.26 3.56
C ILE A 63 -6.16 15.39 3.68
N GLN A 64 -5.28 15.71 4.63
CA GLN A 64 -4.01 15.01 4.82
C GLN A 64 -4.07 14.09 6.03
N ASP A 65 -3.52 12.89 5.89
CA ASP A 65 -3.20 11.99 6.99
C ASP A 65 -1.88 12.44 7.70
N PRO A 66 -1.38 11.71 8.71
CA PRO A 66 -0.16 12.08 9.43
C PRO A 66 1.13 12.04 8.60
N GLU A 67 1.14 11.31 7.49
CA GLU A 67 2.24 11.22 6.52
C GLU A 67 2.18 12.36 5.49
N GLY A 68 1.13 13.19 5.55
CA GLY A 68 0.91 14.27 4.59
C GLY A 68 0.28 13.78 3.28
N ASP A 69 -0.14 12.51 3.24
CA ASP A 69 -0.80 11.91 2.09
C ASP A 69 -2.24 12.38 2.03
N SER A 70 -2.68 12.76 0.84
CA SER A 70 -4.10 13.03 0.56
C SER A 70 -4.76 11.79 -0.03
N PRO A 71 -6.10 11.74 -0.17
CA PRO A 71 -6.77 10.63 -0.85
C PRO A 71 -6.24 10.30 -2.25
N LEU A 72 -5.57 11.26 -2.92
CA LEU A 72 -4.94 11.05 -4.22
C LEU A 72 -3.66 10.20 -4.14
N PHE A 73 -2.95 10.21 -3.01
CA PHE A 73 -1.72 9.42 -2.81
C PHE A 73 -2.00 7.93 -2.68
N VAL A 74 -3.17 7.59 -2.13
CA VAL A 74 -3.55 6.21 -1.77
C VAL A 74 -4.50 5.57 -2.78
N CYS A 75 -4.80 6.21 -3.92
CA CYS A 75 -5.76 5.66 -4.89
C CYS A 75 -5.12 4.66 -5.88
N GLU A 76 -5.70 3.48 -6.00
CA GLU A 76 -5.11 2.37 -6.78
C GLU A 76 -5.49 2.38 -8.27
N THR A 77 -6.43 3.24 -8.71
CA THR A 77 -6.92 3.22 -10.10
C THR A 77 -7.05 4.60 -10.72
N VAL A 78 -6.82 4.69 -12.02
CA VAL A 78 -6.93 5.94 -12.81
C VAL A 78 -8.33 6.54 -12.69
N ASP A 79 -9.37 5.71 -12.64
CA ASP A 79 -10.74 6.19 -12.48
C ASP A 79 -10.93 6.95 -11.16
N ILE A 80 -10.35 6.47 -10.05
CA ILE A 80 -10.40 7.18 -8.76
C ILE A 80 -9.56 8.45 -8.83
N ALA A 81 -8.34 8.37 -9.36
CA ALA A 81 -7.46 9.53 -9.53
C ALA A 81 -8.17 10.63 -10.33
N GLU A 82 -8.84 10.27 -11.43
CA GLU A 82 -9.60 11.20 -12.26
C GLU A 82 -10.77 11.83 -11.49
N MET A 83 -11.50 11.05 -10.68
CA MET A 83 -12.58 11.57 -9.83
C MET A 83 -12.06 12.61 -8.82
N LEU A 84 -10.94 12.32 -8.15
CA LEU A 84 -10.33 13.20 -7.15
C LEU A 84 -9.76 14.47 -7.81
N VAL A 85 -9.02 14.34 -8.91
CA VAL A 85 -8.49 15.49 -9.68
C VAL A 85 -9.62 16.39 -10.19
N LYS A 86 -10.69 15.81 -10.75
CA LYS A 86 -11.88 16.57 -11.17
C LYS A 86 -12.54 17.31 -10.01
N ALA A 87 -12.43 16.80 -8.80
CA ALA A 87 -12.93 17.44 -7.58
C ALA A 87 -11.96 18.47 -6.98
N GLY A 88 -10.78 18.65 -7.58
CA GLY A 88 -9.79 19.66 -7.16
C GLY A 88 -8.67 19.12 -6.27
N ALA A 89 -8.37 17.82 -6.33
CA ALA A 89 -7.17 17.27 -5.71
C ALA A 89 -5.91 17.92 -6.30
N ASP A 90 -4.97 18.28 -5.44
CA ASP A 90 -3.67 18.83 -5.84
C ASP A 90 -2.70 17.70 -6.18
N ALA A 91 -2.56 17.41 -7.47
CA ALA A 91 -1.63 16.40 -7.98
C ALA A 91 -0.14 16.81 -7.84
N THR A 92 0.15 18.04 -7.42
CA THR A 92 1.52 18.55 -7.21
C THR A 92 1.92 18.65 -5.75
N HIS A 93 1.00 18.36 -4.83
CA HIS A 93 1.29 18.30 -3.40
C HIS A 93 2.39 17.27 -3.12
N ILE A 94 3.27 17.58 -2.17
CA ILE A 94 4.32 16.68 -1.69
C ILE A 94 4.03 16.29 -0.25
N ASN A 95 4.10 15.00 0.04
CA ASN A 95 3.91 14.47 1.40
C ASN A 95 5.16 14.72 2.27
N ASP A 96 5.14 14.24 3.51
CA ASP A 96 6.26 14.43 4.45
C ASP A 96 7.53 13.66 4.04
N ASN A 97 7.40 12.70 3.11
CA ASN A 97 8.52 11.97 2.48
C ASN A 97 9.06 12.68 1.23
N GLU A 98 8.64 13.92 0.96
CA GLU A 98 9.02 14.71 -0.23
C GLU A 98 8.55 14.10 -1.57
N MET A 99 7.57 13.19 -1.54
CA MET A 99 7.02 12.55 -2.74
C MET A 99 5.72 13.19 -3.19
N THR A 100 5.53 13.28 -4.51
CA THR A 100 4.23 13.54 -5.14
C THR A 100 3.38 12.28 -5.18
N ALA A 101 2.06 12.43 -5.40
CA ALA A 101 1.17 11.28 -5.59
C ALA A 101 1.58 10.39 -6.77
N ALA A 102 2.19 10.97 -7.81
CA ALA A 102 2.70 10.20 -8.95
C ALA A 102 3.93 9.36 -8.58
N GLU A 103 4.86 9.91 -7.79
CA GLU A 103 6.04 9.18 -7.30
C GLU A 103 5.64 8.08 -6.32
N ASN A 104 4.71 8.36 -5.40
CA ASN A 104 4.16 7.36 -4.49
C ASN A 104 3.49 6.19 -5.24
N ALA A 105 2.71 6.50 -6.28
CA ALA A 105 2.10 5.48 -7.13
C ALA A 105 3.13 4.60 -7.87
N GLU A 106 4.36 5.08 -8.13
CA GLU A 106 5.41 4.26 -8.75
C GLU A 106 6.07 3.33 -7.74
N GLU A 107 6.33 3.82 -6.52
CA GLU A 107 6.84 3.00 -5.42
C GLU A 107 5.87 1.84 -5.10
N GLU A 108 4.57 2.06 -5.24
CA GLU A 108 3.51 1.05 -5.05
C GLU A 108 3.16 0.26 -6.34
N GLU A 109 3.92 0.46 -7.43
CA GLU A 109 3.73 -0.19 -8.75
C GLU A 109 2.36 0.07 -9.43
N TRP A 110 1.67 1.16 -9.09
CA TRP A 110 0.45 1.65 -9.74
C TRP A 110 0.77 2.52 -10.97
N PHE A 111 1.53 1.96 -11.92
CA PHE A 111 2.10 2.68 -13.06
C PHE A 111 1.07 3.44 -13.90
N GLU A 112 -0.15 2.92 -14.04
CA GLU A 112 -1.22 3.62 -14.77
C GLU A 112 -1.64 4.93 -14.08
N VAL A 113 -1.73 4.93 -12.75
CA VAL A 113 -2.04 6.12 -11.94
C VAL A 113 -0.88 7.11 -12.03
N ALA A 114 0.34 6.64 -11.86
CA ALA A 114 1.54 7.47 -11.97
C ALA A 114 1.63 8.17 -13.33
N HIS A 115 1.47 7.40 -14.42
CA HIS A 115 1.47 7.94 -15.78
C HIS A 115 0.36 8.99 -15.97
N TYR A 116 -0.87 8.69 -15.52
CA TYR A 116 -1.99 9.63 -15.58
C TYR A 116 -1.69 10.96 -14.87
N LEU A 117 -1.14 10.90 -13.65
CA LEU A 117 -0.83 12.10 -12.86
C LEU A 117 0.34 12.91 -13.47
N ARG A 118 1.32 12.25 -14.09
CA ARG A 118 2.41 12.90 -14.83
C ARG A 118 1.95 13.60 -16.10
N GLU A 119 1.06 12.95 -16.85
CA GLU A 119 0.44 13.57 -18.03
C GLU A 119 -0.31 14.86 -17.65
N LEU A 120 -1.02 14.85 -16.51
CA LEU A 120 -1.73 16.03 -16.01
C LEU A 120 -0.81 17.18 -15.58
N THR A 121 0.31 16.86 -14.93
CA THR A 121 1.24 17.86 -14.38
C THR A 121 2.26 18.35 -15.41
N GLY A 122 2.39 17.66 -16.55
CA GLY A 122 3.37 17.96 -17.58
C GLY A 122 4.82 17.63 -17.18
N VAL A 123 4.99 16.84 -16.13
CA VAL A 123 6.28 16.37 -15.63
C VAL A 123 6.44 14.91 -16.07
N PRO A 124 7.19 14.63 -17.16
CA PRO A 124 7.40 13.25 -17.62
C PRO A 124 8.28 12.46 -16.65
N HIS A 125 8.19 11.13 -16.72
CA HIS A 125 9.04 10.22 -15.94
C HIS A 125 10.53 10.61 -16.10
N PRO A 126 11.34 10.65 -15.02
CA PRO A 126 12.76 11.03 -15.11
C PRO A 126 13.55 10.13 -16.06
N ASP A 127 13.10 8.89 -16.26
CA ASP A 127 13.48 8.05 -17.39
C ASP A 127 12.54 8.25 -18.59
N ASN A 128 13.00 9.04 -19.55
CA ASN A 128 12.29 9.44 -20.77
C ASN A 128 12.36 8.33 -21.84
N SER A 129 12.14 7.06 -21.46
CA SER A 129 12.30 5.87 -22.31
C SER A 129 10.99 5.34 -22.92
N ILE A 130 9.85 5.99 -22.71
CA ILE A 130 8.51 5.47 -23.07
C ILE A 130 7.90 6.14 -24.32
N ASP A 131 8.59 7.10 -24.97
CA ASP A 131 8.07 7.78 -26.17
C ASP A 131 8.06 6.89 -27.46
N ASP A 132 8.44 5.61 -27.38
CA ASP A 132 8.61 4.72 -28.56
C ASP A 132 7.86 3.36 -28.50
N LEU A 133 6.84 3.17 -27.65
CA LEU A 133 6.09 1.89 -27.60
C LEU A 133 4.62 2.00 -28.01
N ASP A 134 4.41 2.47 -29.24
CA ASP A 134 3.40 1.84 -30.10
C ASP A 134 4.00 0.53 -30.65
N GLU A 135 3.30 -0.58 -30.45
CA GLU A 135 3.54 -1.94 -30.97
C GLU A 135 4.40 -2.91 -30.12
N ASP A 136 3.66 -3.84 -29.49
CA ASP A 136 4.07 -5.21 -29.14
C ASP A 136 4.57 -5.51 -27.71
N MET A 137 3.66 -5.35 -26.75
CA MET A 137 3.75 -5.92 -25.38
C MET A 137 3.54 -7.45 -25.32
N SER A 138 3.57 -8.20 -26.45
CA SER A 138 3.45 -9.66 -26.40
C SER A 138 4.78 -10.41 -26.21
N HIS A 139 5.93 -9.71 -26.27
CA HIS A 139 7.24 -10.35 -26.21
C HIS A 139 8.03 -10.14 -24.89
N LEU A 140 7.57 -9.30 -23.97
CA LEU A 140 8.33 -8.93 -22.77
C LEU A 140 8.21 -9.92 -21.58
N MET A 141 7.92 -11.20 -21.86
CA MET A 141 7.87 -12.28 -20.86
C MET A 141 8.82 -13.45 -21.16
N GLU A 142 9.84 -13.24 -21.99
CA GLU A 142 10.94 -14.20 -22.14
C GLU A 142 12.27 -13.45 -22.22
N ASP A 143 12.96 -13.32 -21.09
CA ASP A 143 14.28 -13.92 -20.94
C ASP A 143 14.76 -13.77 -19.49
N LYS A 144 14.79 -14.93 -18.82
CA LYS A 144 15.58 -15.14 -17.61
C LYS A 144 17.05 -15.24 -18.01
N ASP A 145 17.89 -14.63 -17.19
CA ASP A 145 19.25 -15.00 -16.82
C ASP A 145 20.32 -13.93 -17.10
N GLN A 146 20.97 -13.51 -15.99
CA GLN A 146 22.31 -12.93 -15.86
C GLN A 146 22.44 -11.43 -16.23
N ASP A 147 22.86 -10.51 -15.36
CA ASP A 147 23.80 -10.59 -14.24
C ASP A 147 23.46 -9.58 -13.12
N GLU A 148 23.88 -9.96 -11.92
CA GLU A 148 23.88 -9.23 -10.65
C GLU A 148 24.52 -7.83 -10.77
N ASP A 149 23.93 -6.81 -10.14
CA ASP A 149 24.63 -5.93 -9.18
C ASP A 149 23.69 -4.89 -8.52
N GLU A 150 23.63 -5.00 -7.18
CA GLU A 150 23.43 -3.94 -6.17
C GLU A 150 22.04 -3.29 -5.99
N GLU A 151 21.11 -4.01 -5.34
CA GLU A 151 20.12 -3.37 -4.45
C GLU A 151 20.74 -3.12 -3.06
N GLN A 152 20.90 -1.84 -2.73
CA GLN A 152 21.27 -1.36 -1.41
C GLN A 152 20.03 -1.41 -0.49
N ASP A 153 19.84 -2.56 0.18
CA ASP A 153 18.82 -2.78 1.20
C ASP A 153 19.25 -2.07 2.50
N ASP A 154 18.80 -0.81 2.66
CA ASP A 154 18.79 -0.09 3.92
C ASP A 154 17.80 -0.75 4.89
N ASN A 155 18.16 -1.91 5.42
CA ASN A 155 17.68 -2.29 6.74
C ASN A 155 18.66 -3.25 7.42
N GLU A 156 19.60 -2.69 8.17
CA GLU A 156 20.48 -3.41 9.11
C GLU A 156 19.67 -4.36 10.02
N THR A 157 18.39 -4.01 10.26
CA THR A 157 17.38 -4.82 10.95
C THR A 157 17.03 -6.09 10.15
N ASN A 158 16.72 -6.00 8.85
CA ASN A 158 16.36 -7.16 8.01
C ASN A 158 17.52 -8.15 7.85
N SER A 159 18.76 -7.65 7.76
CA SER A 159 19.96 -8.49 7.67
C SER A 159 20.21 -9.29 8.95
N ALA A 160 20.16 -8.63 10.12
CA ALA A 160 20.30 -9.29 11.41
C ALA A 160 19.17 -10.28 11.70
N PHE A 161 17.95 -10.00 11.22
CA PHE A 161 16.80 -10.89 11.36
C PHE A 161 16.89 -12.13 10.46
N LYS A 162 17.30 -11.98 9.20
CA LYS A 162 17.54 -13.11 8.27
C LYS A 162 18.60 -14.06 8.81
N GLU A 163 19.72 -13.53 9.33
CA GLU A 163 20.81 -14.35 9.89
C GLU A 163 20.36 -15.16 11.13
N ARG A 164 19.49 -14.58 11.94
CA ARG A 164 18.98 -15.21 13.17
C ARG A 164 17.98 -16.34 12.86
N ILE A 165 17.12 -16.18 11.85
CA ILE A 165 16.23 -17.24 11.35
C ILE A 165 17.06 -18.41 10.78
N GLU A 166 18.04 -18.13 9.92
CA GLU A 166 18.88 -19.17 9.34
C GLU A 166 19.63 -19.99 10.40
N THR A 167 20.11 -19.32 11.44
CA THR A 167 20.80 -19.98 12.56
C THR A 167 19.88 -20.93 13.31
N ILE A 168 18.61 -20.57 13.51
CA ILE A 168 17.63 -21.41 14.19
C ILE A 168 17.26 -22.61 13.31
N MET A 169 17.00 -22.42 12.01
CA MET A 169 16.72 -23.53 11.07
C MET A 169 17.89 -24.52 10.99
N LYS A 170 19.14 -24.03 10.94
CA LYS A 170 20.33 -24.89 10.94
C LYS A 170 20.51 -25.68 12.25
N ALA A 171 19.98 -25.17 13.36
CA ALA A 171 20.03 -25.83 14.66
C ALA A 171 18.86 -26.83 14.86
N THR A 172 17.70 -26.62 14.24
CA THR A 172 16.61 -27.63 14.29
C THR A 172 16.99 -28.89 13.51
N GLU A 173 17.70 -28.75 12.39
CA GLU A 173 18.15 -29.88 11.56
C GLU A 173 19.22 -30.78 12.22
N ASN A 174 20.11 -30.22 13.07
CA ASN A 174 21.27 -30.96 13.60
C ASN A 174 21.05 -31.62 14.97
N ASP A 175 20.07 -31.17 15.74
CA ASP A 175 20.02 -31.45 17.18
C ASP A 175 18.90 -32.45 17.53
N GLY A 176 17.95 -32.67 16.59
CA GLY A 176 16.76 -33.50 16.81
C GLY A 176 15.81 -32.95 17.89
N VAL A 177 16.03 -31.71 18.33
CA VAL A 177 15.18 -31.01 19.30
C VAL A 177 14.18 -30.17 18.53
N ASP A 178 12.91 -30.58 18.61
CA ASP A 178 11.75 -29.85 18.10
C ASP A 178 11.66 -28.49 18.83
N ARG A 179 11.90 -27.42 18.09
CA ARG A 179 11.90 -26.02 18.55
C ARG A 179 10.90 -25.18 17.76
N ASP A 180 9.86 -25.81 17.22
CA ASP A 180 8.81 -25.15 16.45
C ASP A 180 8.15 -24.00 17.20
N ASP A 181 7.98 -24.15 18.52
CA ASP A 181 7.42 -23.11 19.38
C ASP A 181 8.34 -21.87 19.47
N GLU A 182 9.66 -22.05 19.40
CA GLU A 182 10.66 -20.97 19.44
C GLU A 182 10.74 -20.26 18.07
N LEU A 183 10.65 -21.02 16.97
CA LEU A 183 10.56 -20.49 15.61
C LEU A 183 9.29 -19.64 15.42
N LYS A 184 8.13 -20.15 15.85
CA LYS A 184 6.84 -19.43 15.77
C LYS A 184 6.81 -18.17 16.62
N ALA A 185 7.46 -18.17 17.78
CA ALA A 185 7.57 -17.00 18.64
C ALA A 185 8.40 -15.87 17.99
N VAL A 186 9.54 -16.21 17.37
CA VAL A 186 10.40 -15.23 16.68
C VAL A 186 9.70 -14.66 15.44
N VAL A 187 9.03 -15.49 14.65
CA VAL A 187 8.26 -15.01 13.47
C VAL A 187 7.10 -14.10 13.89
N SER A 188 6.44 -14.39 15.01
CA SER A 188 5.37 -13.54 15.55
C SER A 188 5.90 -12.18 16.05
N GLU A 189 7.08 -12.16 16.68
CA GLU A 189 7.76 -10.90 17.08
C GLU A 189 8.17 -10.08 15.85
N MET A 190 8.56 -10.74 14.75
CA MET A 190 8.95 -10.10 13.49
C MET A 190 7.76 -9.54 12.69
N LEU A 191 6.61 -10.21 12.67
CA LEU A 191 5.36 -9.70 12.08
C LEU A 191 4.87 -8.42 12.79
N ALA A 192 5.16 -8.26 14.07
CA ALA A 192 4.80 -7.06 14.83
C ALA A 192 5.76 -5.88 14.60
N ALA A 193 6.97 -6.14 14.09
CA ALA A 193 8.01 -5.13 13.85
C ALA A 193 8.11 -4.69 12.38
N ALA A 194 7.65 -5.52 11.45
CA ALA A 194 7.64 -5.21 10.02
C ALA A 194 6.35 -4.48 9.63
N GLY A 195 6.47 -3.35 8.93
CA GLY A 195 5.33 -2.71 8.26
C GLY A 195 4.67 -3.64 7.23
N PRO A 196 3.55 -3.22 6.61
CA PRO A 196 2.67 -4.08 5.79
C PRO A 196 3.40 -4.89 4.71
N ASN A 197 4.46 -4.35 4.12
CA ASN A 197 5.22 -5.02 3.04
C ASN A 197 6.17 -6.12 3.53
N GLY A 198 6.72 -6.02 4.76
CA GLY A 198 7.61 -7.05 5.32
C GLY A 198 6.86 -8.26 5.88
N ALA A 199 5.59 -8.09 6.28
CA ALA A 199 4.74 -9.16 6.79
C ALA A 199 4.39 -10.21 5.72
N ALA A 200 4.26 -9.79 4.45
CA ALA A 200 3.92 -10.67 3.33
C ALA A 200 5.07 -11.63 2.96
N ALA A 201 6.31 -11.14 2.95
CA ALA A 201 7.49 -11.94 2.65
C ALA A 201 7.72 -13.03 3.71
N LEU A 202 7.62 -12.67 4.99
CA LEU A 202 7.87 -13.59 6.12
C LEU A 202 6.75 -14.64 6.27
N SER A 203 5.50 -14.30 5.97
CA SER A 203 4.40 -15.28 5.93
C SER A 203 4.63 -16.37 4.91
N LYS A 204 5.14 -16.02 3.72
CA LYS A 204 5.40 -16.97 2.63
C LYS A 204 6.51 -17.95 2.98
N GLU A 205 7.52 -17.48 3.73
CA GLU A 205 8.69 -18.27 4.11
C GLU A 205 8.39 -19.22 5.28
N LEU A 206 7.56 -18.81 6.25
CA LEU A 206 7.02 -19.70 7.28
C LEU A 206 6.15 -20.81 6.67
N GLN A 207 5.27 -20.46 5.73
CA GLN A 207 4.40 -21.42 5.05
C GLN A 207 5.19 -22.46 4.25
N ALA A 208 6.28 -22.04 3.59
CA ALA A 208 7.18 -22.96 2.87
C ALA A 208 7.93 -23.92 3.80
N HIS A 209 8.20 -23.53 5.05
CA HIS A 209 8.81 -24.42 6.05
C HIS A 209 7.80 -25.46 6.57
N GLU A 210 6.58 -25.03 6.93
CA GLU A 210 5.52 -25.93 7.39
C GLU A 210 5.14 -26.99 6.33
N GLU A 211 5.18 -26.62 5.04
CA GLU A 211 4.93 -27.55 3.94
C GLU A 211 6.07 -28.57 3.72
N LYS A 212 7.31 -28.24 4.11
CA LYS A 212 8.46 -29.16 4.01
C LYS A 212 8.47 -30.20 5.12
N GLU A 213 8.04 -29.85 6.33
CA GLU A 213 8.00 -30.79 7.46
C GLU A 213 6.81 -31.76 7.42
N ASN A 214 5.75 -31.43 6.69
CA ASN A 214 4.55 -32.27 6.55
C ASN A 214 4.62 -33.29 5.40
N LYS A 215 5.80 -33.54 4.83
CA LYS A 215 6.06 -34.41 3.67
C LYS A 215 7.10 -35.49 3.99
#